data_AF-A0A966T0T1-F1
#
_entry.id   AF-A0A966T0T1-F1
#
_cell.length_a   1.000
_cell.length_b   1.000
_cell.length_c   1.000
_cell.angle_alpha   90.00
_cell.angle_beta   90.00
_cell.angle_gamma   90.00
#
_symmetry.space_group_name_H-M   'P 1'
#
loop_
_entity.id
_entity.type
_entity.pdbx_description
1 polymer ?
#
loop_
_entity_poly.entity_id
_entity_poly.type
_entity_poly.pdbx_seq_one_letter_code
_entity_poly.pdbx_strand_id
1 'polypeptide(L)'
;TMQRELQEEAGYSAARWDSLGAMLPCPGYSDEVIHLFLARELSALSERPPGDDDEDLEVLLMEPGELDALLASGDEYLDGKSISAWYRAKQLLGL
;
A
#
# COMPACT_ATOMS: atom_id res chain seq x y z
N THR A 1 -5.38 12.21 -0.48
CA THR A 1 -3.94 12.18 -0.91
C THR A 1 -3.26 11.08 -0.13
N MET A 2 -2.18 10.47 -0.61
CA MET A 2 -1.60 9.26 0.02
C MET A 2 -1.30 9.39 1.53
N GLN A 3 -0.85 10.56 1.99
CA GLN A 3 -0.63 10.81 3.43
C GLN A 3 -1.92 10.79 4.26
N ARG A 4 -3.03 11.27 3.67
CA ARG A 4 -4.34 11.25 4.30
C ARG A 4 -4.90 9.83 4.32
N GLU A 5 -4.84 9.13 3.19
CA GLU A 5 -5.33 7.73 3.10
C GLU A 5 -4.59 6.83 4.11
N LEU A 6 -3.27 6.98 4.27
CA LEU A 6 -2.52 6.19 5.27
C LEU A 6 -3.03 6.42 6.70
N GLN A 7 -3.44 7.64 7.02
CA GLN A 7 -3.98 7.98 8.34
C GLN A 7 -5.39 7.41 8.51
N GLU A 8 -6.26 7.61 7.51
CA GLU A 8 -7.67 7.19 7.52
C GLU A 8 -7.84 5.68 7.37
N GLU A 9 -7.06 5.00 6.54
CA GLU A 9 -7.17 3.56 6.26
C GLU A 9 -6.32 2.71 7.21
N ALA A 10 -5.12 3.17 7.58
CA ALA A 10 -4.17 2.37 8.35
C ALA A 10 -3.90 2.90 9.77
N GLY A 11 -4.25 4.15 10.08
CA GLY A 11 -3.99 4.75 11.39
C GLY A 11 -2.51 5.13 11.62
N TYR A 12 -1.74 5.33 10.56
CA TYR A 12 -0.32 5.70 10.65
C TYR A 12 -0.02 7.04 9.97
N SER A 13 0.99 7.72 10.50
CA SER A 13 1.72 8.78 9.80
C SER A 13 3.11 8.29 9.44
N ALA A 14 3.76 8.93 8.46
CA ALA A 14 5.09 8.56 8.00
C ALA A 14 5.96 9.81 7.80
N ALA A 15 7.19 9.78 8.32
CA ALA A 15 8.13 10.88 8.17
C ALA A 15 8.87 10.85 6.81
N ARG A 16 8.95 9.68 6.18
CA ARG A 16 9.63 9.51 4.90
C ARG A 16 8.73 8.84 3.87
N TRP A 17 8.74 9.40 2.67
CA TRP A 17 7.94 8.93 1.53
C TRP A 17 8.84 8.79 0.30
N ASP A 18 8.92 7.59 -0.24
CA ASP A 18 9.65 7.34 -1.48
C ASP A 18 8.65 7.02 -2.59
N SER A 19 8.77 7.71 -3.72
CA SER A 19 7.95 7.38 -4.89
C SER A 19 8.43 6.05 -5.49
N LEU A 20 7.49 5.15 -5.72
CA LEU A 20 7.71 3.91 -6.46
C LEU A 20 7.27 4.05 -7.93
N GLY A 21 7.03 5.29 -8.38
CA GLY A 21 6.52 5.60 -9.73
C GLY A 21 5.02 5.37 -9.88
N ALA A 22 4.55 5.43 -11.13
CA ALA A 22 3.14 5.25 -11.46
C ALA A 22 2.88 3.89 -12.14
N MET A 23 1.60 3.50 -12.18
CA MET A 23 1.10 2.40 -13.00
C MET A 23 -0.28 2.73 -13.58
N LEU A 24 -0.58 2.13 -14.72
CA LEU A 24 -1.90 2.16 -15.34
C LEU A 24 -2.55 0.80 -15.04
N PRO A 25 -3.58 0.72 -14.18
CA PRO A 25 -4.19 -0.55 -13.82
C PRO A 25 -4.88 -1.17 -15.05
N CYS A 26 -5.62 -0.36 -15.81
CA CYS A 26 -6.50 -0.84 -16.88
C CYS A 26 -6.49 0.10 -18.10
N PRO A 27 -5.36 0.23 -18.83
CA PRO A 27 -5.22 1.21 -19.92
C PRO A 27 -6.14 0.96 -21.13
N GLY A 28 -6.75 -0.24 -21.21
CA GLY A 28 -7.69 -0.57 -22.28
C GLY A 28 -9.04 0.12 -22.17
N TYR A 29 -9.43 0.61 -20.98
CA TYR A 29 -10.73 1.24 -20.77
C TYR A 29 -10.75 2.36 -19.73
N SER A 30 -9.65 2.59 -19.01
CA SER A 30 -9.51 3.63 -18.00
C SER A 30 -8.26 4.46 -18.28
N ASP A 31 -8.37 5.77 -18.09
CA ASP A 31 -7.25 6.72 -18.09
C ASP A 31 -6.66 6.91 -16.68
N GLU A 32 -7.10 6.11 -15.71
CA GLU A 32 -6.61 6.11 -14.34
C GLU A 32 -5.09 5.90 -14.26
N VAL A 33 -4.46 6.73 -13.44
CA VAL A 33 -3.05 6.63 -13.09
C VAL A 33 -2.92 6.45 -11.59
N ILE A 34 -2.40 5.30 -11.16
CA ILE A 34 -2.14 5.03 -9.75
C ILE A 34 -0.69 5.39 -9.45
N HIS A 35 -0.48 6.28 -8.49
CA HIS A 35 0.83 6.66 -7.99
C HIS A 35 1.19 5.83 -6.75
N LEU A 36 2.28 5.08 -6.83
CA LEU A 36 2.71 4.17 -5.78
C LEU A 36 3.77 4.83 -4.89
N PHE A 37 3.68 4.59 -3.59
CA PHE A 37 4.58 5.15 -2.59
C PHE A 37 5.01 4.10 -1.56
N LEU A 38 6.21 4.25 -1.03
CA LEU A 38 6.69 3.57 0.16
C LEU A 38 6.72 4.56 1.32
N ALA A 39 5.87 4.35 2.32
CA ALA A 39 5.85 5.10 3.57
C ALA A 39 6.83 4.47 4.57
N ARG A 40 7.68 5.28 5.20
CA ARG A 40 8.71 4.84 6.15
C ARG A 40 8.77 5.74 7.36
N GLU A 41 9.43 5.23 8.40
CA GLU A 41 9.53 5.90 9.71
C GLU A 41 8.11 6.17 10.23
N LEU A 42 7.33 5.09 10.29
CA LEU A 42 5.91 5.13 10.65
C LEU A 42 5.74 5.46 12.13
N SER A 43 4.73 6.28 12.43
CA SER A 43 4.27 6.56 13.78
C SER A 43 2.77 6.30 13.84
N ALA A 44 2.35 5.41 14.75
CA ALA A 44 0.94 5.15 14.99
C ALA A 44 0.26 6.41 15.51
N LEU A 45 -0.93 6.70 15.00
CA LEU A 45 -1.76 7.79 15.51
C LEU A 45 -2.38 7.38 16.84
N SER A 46 -2.59 8.36 17.72
CA SER A 46 -3.32 8.14 18.97
C SER A 46 -4.80 7.80 18.73
N GLU A 47 -5.35 8.30 17.62
CA GLU A 47 -6.72 8.06 17.17
C GLU A 47 -6.71 7.99 15.65
N ARG A 48 -7.38 6.98 15.09
CA ARG A 48 -7.56 6.83 13.65
C ARG A 48 -8.68 7.79 13.20
N PRO A 49 -8.43 8.73 12.27
CA PRO A 49 -9.48 9.56 11.72
C PRO A 49 -10.60 8.70 11.11
N PRO A 50 -11.85 9.20 11.07
CA PRO A 50 -12.92 8.50 10.37
C PRO A 50 -12.54 8.32 8.90
N GLY A 51 -12.62 7.08 8.40
CA GLY A 51 -12.53 6.77 6.98
C GLY A 51 -13.85 7.09 6.26
N ASP A 52 -13.95 6.72 5.00
CA ASP A 52 -15.18 6.89 4.23
C ASP A 52 -16.23 5.83 4.66
N ASP A 53 -17.52 6.19 4.64
CA ASP A 53 -18.62 5.35 5.17
C ASP A 53 -18.74 3.97 4.47
N ASP A 54 -18.17 3.84 3.27
CA ASP A 54 -18.22 2.64 2.43
C ASP A 54 -16.98 1.74 2.59
N GLU A 55 -16.06 2.05 3.51
CA GLU A 55 -14.82 1.31 3.73
C GLU A 55 -14.94 0.31 4.90
N ASP A 56 -14.88 -0.99 4.57
CA ASP A 56 -14.76 -2.09 5.55
C ASP A 56 -13.37 -2.72 5.43
N LEU A 57 -12.43 -2.29 6.27
CA LEU A 57 -11.00 -2.58 6.16
C LEU A 57 -10.40 -3.01 7.50
N GLU A 58 -9.57 -4.05 7.48
CA GLU A 58 -8.74 -4.48 8.60
C GLU A 58 -7.25 -4.25 8.28
N VAL A 59 -6.51 -3.71 9.25
CA VAL A 59 -5.06 -3.49 9.12
C VAL A 59 -4.31 -4.73 9.58
N LEU A 60 -3.59 -5.36 8.64
CA LEU A 60 -2.72 -6.50 8.92
C LEU A 60 -1.26 -6.06 8.88
N LEU A 61 -0.50 -6.43 9.91
CA LEU A 61 0.96 -6.26 9.95
C LEU A 61 1.61 -7.58 9.56
N MET A 62 2.49 -7.52 8.56
CA MET A 62 3.18 -8.69 8.02
C MET A 62 4.67 -8.41 7.91
N GLU A 63 5.48 -9.43 8.19
CA GLU A 63 6.89 -9.44 7.84
C GLU A 63 7.05 -9.59 6.32
N PRO A 64 8.13 -9.03 5.72
CA PRO A 64 8.38 -9.12 4.27
C PRO A 64 8.26 -10.54 3.69
N GLY A 65 8.77 -11.54 4.41
CA GLY A 65 8.72 -12.94 3.97
C GLY A 65 7.33 -13.55 4.00
N GLU A 66 6.44 -13.07 4.87
CA GLU A 66 5.05 -13.54 4.94
C GLU A 66 4.27 -13.05 3.71
N LEU A 67 4.46 -11.78 3.32
CA LEU A 67 3.85 -11.24 2.11
C LEU A 67 4.39 -11.93 0.85
N ASP A 68 5.70 -12.20 0.79
CA ASP A 68 6.30 -12.97 -0.30
C ASP A 68 5.70 -14.40 -0.39
N ALA A 69 5.51 -15.07 0.75
CA ALA A 69 4.92 -16.39 0.79
C ALA A 69 3.45 -16.40 0.32
N LEU A 70 2.67 -15.41 0.75
CA LEU A 70 1.26 -15.24 0.37
C LEU A 70 1.11 -14.93 -1.13
N LEU A 71 1.99 -14.10 -1.69
CA LEU A 71 2.05 -13.85 -3.13
C LEU A 71 2.41 -15.11 -3.93
N ALA A 72 3.34 -15.90 -3.41
CA ALA A 72 3.80 -17.11 -4.09
C ALA A 72 2.77 -18.25 -4.02
N SER A 73 2.00 -18.34 -2.93
CA SER A 73 1.00 -19.40 -2.78
C SER A 73 -0.20 -19.19 -3.70
N GLY A 74 -0.61 -17.93 -3.90
CA GLY A 74 -1.80 -17.59 -4.68
C GLY A 74 -3.11 -17.91 -3.95
N ASP A 75 -3.05 -18.13 -2.63
CA ASP A 75 -4.23 -18.42 -1.81
C ASP A 75 -5.08 -17.18 -1.53
N GLU A 76 -4.50 -15.99 -1.69
CA GLU A 76 -5.15 -14.70 -1.47
C GLU A 76 -5.24 -13.89 -2.76
N TYR A 77 -6.37 -13.21 -2.97
CA TYR A 77 -6.59 -12.37 -4.14
C TYR A 77 -6.08 -10.96 -3.90
N LEU A 78 -4.77 -10.77 -4.06
CA LEU A 78 -4.17 -9.45 -4.02
C LEU A 78 -4.37 -8.69 -5.32
N ASP A 79 -4.73 -7.41 -5.20
CA ASP A 79 -4.85 -6.54 -6.36
C ASP A 79 -3.48 -6.26 -7.01
N GLY A 80 -3.50 -5.93 -8.31
CA GLY A 80 -2.28 -5.69 -9.07
C GLY A 80 -1.44 -4.50 -8.57
N LYS A 81 -2.06 -3.52 -7.89
CA LYS A 81 -1.35 -2.33 -7.40
C LYS A 81 -0.53 -2.65 -6.15
N SER A 82 -1.04 -3.50 -5.27
CA SER A 82 -0.36 -3.99 -4.07
C SER A 82 0.83 -4.86 -4.44
N ILE A 83 0.65 -5.79 -5.39
CA ILE A 83 1.73 -6.63 -5.93
C ILE A 83 2.82 -5.76 -6.55
N SER A 84 2.43 -4.82 -7.41
CA SER A 84 3.38 -3.92 -8.09
C SER A 84 4.14 -3.02 -7.12
N ALA A 85 3.46 -2.46 -6.12
CA ALA A 85 4.07 -1.63 -5.09
C ALA A 85 5.09 -2.43 -4.28
N TRP A 86 4.74 -3.64 -3.84
CA TRP A 86 5.63 -4.48 -3.07
C TRP A 86 6.93 -4.80 -3.82
N TYR A 87 6.85 -5.27 -5.07
CA TYR A 87 8.06 -5.58 -5.84
C TYR A 87 8.94 -4.35 -6.10
N ARG A 88 8.36 -3.18 -6.38
CA ARG A 88 9.14 -1.94 -6.54
C ARG A 88 9.76 -1.49 -5.22
N ALA A 89 9.06 -1.66 -4.10
CA ALA A 89 9.60 -1.37 -2.78
C ALA A 89 10.79 -2.27 -2.44
N LYS A 90 10.72 -3.59 -2.74
CA LYS A 90 11.85 -4.51 -2.55
C LYS A 90 13.10 -4.08 -3.31
N GLN A 91 12.95 -3.68 -4.58
CA GLN A 91 14.07 -3.17 -5.37
C GLN A 91 14.72 -1.92 -4.74
N LEU A 92 13.91 -1.01 -4.20
CA LEU A 92 14.41 0.18 -3.51
C LEU A 92 15.10 -0.15 -2.18
N LEU A 93 14.58 -1.13 -1.44
CA LEU A 93 15.08 -1.55 -0.13
C LEU A 93 16.24 -2.54 -0.20
N GLY A 94 16.49 -3.17 -1.35
CA GLY A 94 17.49 -4.22 -1.51
C GLY A 94 17.09 -5.54 -0.83
N LEU A 95 15.79 -5.85 -0.83
CA LEU A 95 15.19 -7.07 -0.28
C LEU A 95 15.00 -8.17 -1.34
#